data_AF-A0A522RTD7-F1
#
_entry.id   AF-A0A522RTD7-F1
#
_cell.length_a   1.000
_cell.length_b   1.000
_cell.length_c   1.000
_cell.angle_alpha   90.00
_cell.angle_beta   90.00
_cell.angle_gamma   90.00
#
_symmetry.space_group_name_H-M   'P 1'
#
loop_
_entity.id
_entity.type
_entity.pdbx_description
1 polymer ?
#
loop_
_entity_poly.entity_id
_entity_poly.type
_entity_poly.pdbx_seq_one_letter_code
_entity_poly.pdbx_strand_id
1 'polypeptide(L)'
;MKGRFHIPEDTRSDQARASDPKTSAWVSANAGSGKTHVLAQRVIRLLLDGVDPSRVLCLTYTRAAASNMANRIFETLARWTRLDDDDLAGAIAETGGKAPSVAMLRDARRLFARALETPGGLKIQTIHAFCEAVLHQFPLEANIAGHFELLEGSTEAALMAEARRDMITGTAADGNAALAEAFAVVLSIGNEFGLDELLEEIVRDRDGIRRFIDAISDGSPRFPALFQEFGFTEEDGEAGIAAYAWPLPGFDPDQLREFLRVAREEDARTVLKNIAPGVEMALMESDPVLRLNYLCEGFLKADGEAYNPASALKKAMYDRLPDLAERYHAAAEALMATADRLALFRSLVATRAALVIADWLIARYEQLKAARGFLDFNDLIERTIRLLSRSDAGPWVQYKLDRGIDHILIDEAQDTSPEQWQVVRKLAEEFFAGFGAREAANRTIFAVGDEKQSIYSFQGARPEEFDMNGHDFSARVAAAERRFERVKLQRSFRSTGDVLSAVDLVFALETVRKGLTHDPESIEHKPIRVGAPGYVELWP
;
A
#
# COMPACT_ATOMS: atom_id res chain seq x y z
N MET A 1 15.85 42.61 -5.22
CA MET A 1 15.05 42.68 -6.47
C MET A 1 14.66 41.26 -6.86
N LYS A 2 13.37 40.87 -6.75
CA LYS A 2 12.90 39.60 -7.33
C LYS A 2 12.89 39.77 -8.85
N GLY A 3 13.98 39.40 -9.51
CA GLY A 3 14.04 39.39 -10.98
C GLY A 3 12.91 38.52 -11.51
N ARG A 4 12.05 39.10 -12.34
CA ARG A 4 10.95 38.39 -13.00
C ARG A 4 11.61 37.37 -13.93
N PHE A 5 11.52 36.08 -13.60
CA PHE A 5 12.11 35.04 -14.43
C PHE A 5 11.55 35.12 -15.85
N HIS A 6 12.39 34.93 -16.86
CA HIS A 6 11.91 34.75 -18.22
C HIS A 6 11.30 33.35 -18.32
N ILE A 7 9.97 33.28 -18.22
CA ILE A 7 9.22 32.03 -18.41
C ILE A 7 9.08 31.81 -19.92
N PRO A 8 9.61 30.70 -20.47
CA PRO A 8 9.50 30.45 -21.90
C PRO A 8 8.05 30.15 -22.31
N GLU A 9 7.74 30.38 -23.58
CA GLU A 9 6.35 30.40 -24.09
C GLU A 9 5.62 29.06 -23.99
N ASP A 10 6.31 27.96 -24.25
CA ASP A 10 5.81 26.60 -24.07
C ASP A 10 5.38 26.34 -22.62
N THR A 11 6.18 26.74 -21.61
CA THR A 11 5.76 26.61 -20.20
C THR A 11 4.55 27.47 -19.88
N ARG A 12 4.45 28.69 -20.41
CA ARG A 12 3.25 29.53 -20.20
C ARG A 12 2.01 28.90 -20.84
N SER A 13 2.15 28.42 -22.07
CA SER A 13 1.10 27.73 -22.81
C SER A 13 0.60 26.49 -22.05
N ASP A 14 1.52 25.67 -21.55
CA ASP A 14 1.18 24.46 -20.79
C ASP A 14 0.50 24.80 -19.45
N GLN A 15 0.99 25.81 -18.72
CA GLN A 15 0.34 26.29 -17.50
C GLN A 15 -1.06 26.86 -17.79
N ALA A 16 -1.24 27.57 -18.91
CA ALA A 16 -2.52 28.14 -19.32
C ALA A 16 -3.53 27.05 -19.73
N ARG A 17 -3.08 26.01 -20.44
CA ARG A 17 -3.88 24.81 -20.78
C ARG A 17 -4.28 24.03 -19.54
N ALA A 18 -3.35 23.76 -18.64
CA ALA A 18 -3.61 23.05 -17.39
C ALA A 18 -4.61 23.78 -16.49
N SER A 19 -4.51 25.10 -16.40
CA SER A 19 -5.41 25.93 -15.58
C SER A 19 -6.70 26.34 -16.28
N ASP A 20 -6.98 25.89 -17.52
CA ASP A 20 -8.21 26.25 -18.24
C ASP A 20 -9.44 25.67 -17.53
N PRO A 21 -10.35 26.52 -16.98
CA PRO A 21 -11.53 26.04 -16.24
C PRO A 21 -12.48 25.21 -17.11
N LYS A 22 -12.39 25.33 -18.44
CA LYS A 22 -13.36 24.71 -19.35
C LYS A 22 -13.06 23.28 -19.72
N THR A 23 -11.85 22.79 -19.43
CA THR A 23 -11.41 21.45 -19.82
C THR A 23 -10.98 20.67 -18.59
N SER A 24 -11.18 19.35 -18.63
CA SER A 24 -10.53 18.47 -17.66
C SER A 24 -9.03 18.39 -17.99
N ALA A 25 -8.16 18.33 -16.97
CA ALA A 25 -6.72 18.29 -17.20
C ALA A 25 -5.98 17.37 -16.23
N TRP A 26 -5.00 16.64 -16.76
CA TRP A 26 -4.11 15.76 -16.02
C TRP A 26 -2.69 16.27 -16.17
N VAL A 27 -2.09 16.70 -15.06
CA VAL A 27 -0.85 17.45 -15.06
C VAL A 27 0.25 16.63 -14.38
N SER A 28 1.16 16.10 -15.19
CA SER A 28 2.41 15.52 -14.68
C SER A 28 3.44 16.64 -14.51
N ALA A 29 3.98 16.82 -13.31
CA ALA A 29 4.69 18.04 -12.97
C ALA A 29 5.91 17.82 -12.06
N ASN A 30 7.09 17.96 -12.67
CA ASN A 30 8.39 17.80 -12.04
C ASN A 30 8.57 18.65 -10.78
N ALA A 31 9.57 18.32 -9.95
CA ALA A 31 9.88 19.04 -8.73
C ALA A 31 10.12 20.55 -8.99
N GLY A 32 9.36 21.39 -8.28
CA GLY A 32 9.45 22.85 -8.40
C GLY A 32 8.91 23.43 -9.70
N SER A 33 8.11 22.68 -10.48
CA SER A 33 7.47 23.15 -11.73
C SER A 33 6.27 24.08 -11.55
N GLY A 34 5.86 24.32 -10.30
CA GLY A 34 4.74 25.21 -9.97
C GLY A 34 3.38 24.52 -9.92
N LYS A 35 3.31 23.21 -9.61
CA LYS A 35 2.06 22.46 -9.36
C LYS A 35 0.99 23.27 -8.62
N THR A 36 1.32 23.70 -7.39
CA THR A 36 0.43 24.46 -6.53
C THR A 36 0.07 25.83 -7.11
N HIS A 37 0.94 26.43 -7.94
CA HIS A 37 0.61 27.67 -8.64
C HIS A 37 -0.46 27.43 -9.70
N VAL A 38 -0.30 26.40 -10.54
CA VAL A 38 -1.27 26.04 -11.59
C VAL A 38 -2.62 25.67 -10.99
N LEU A 39 -2.64 24.90 -9.90
CA LEU A 39 -3.87 24.52 -9.21
C LEU A 39 -4.58 25.75 -8.62
N ALA A 40 -3.85 26.63 -7.91
CA ALA A 40 -4.43 27.87 -7.37
C ALA A 40 -4.97 28.78 -8.49
N GLN A 41 -4.25 28.91 -9.61
CA GLN A 41 -4.72 29.67 -10.78
C GLN A 41 -6.01 29.09 -11.35
N ARG A 42 -6.11 27.76 -11.43
CA ARG A 42 -7.32 27.09 -11.90
C ARG A 42 -8.52 27.43 -11.02
N VAL A 43 -8.38 27.36 -9.70
CA VAL A 43 -9.47 27.73 -8.77
C VAL A 43 -9.87 29.20 -8.97
N ILE A 44 -8.91 30.10 -9.05
CA ILE A 44 -9.17 31.52 -9.28
C ILE A 44 -9.91 31.75 -10.61
N ARG A 45 -9.51 31.07 -11.69
CA ARG A 45 -10.17 31.15 -12.99
C ARG A 45 -11.59 30.59 -12.97
N LEU A 46 -11.85 29.50 -12.24
CA LEU A 46 -13.20 28.98 -12.04
C LEU A 46 -14.10 30.02 -11.36
N LEU A 47 -13.61 30.66 -10.29
CA LEU A 47 -14.33 31.71 -9.58
C LEU A 47 -14.58 32.95 -10.47
N LEU A 48 -13.60 33.33 -11.28
CA LEU A 48 -13.74 34.41 -12.27
C LEU A 48 -14.76 34.09 -13.36
N ASP A 49 -14.89 32.83 -13.78
CA ASP A 49 -15.92 32.36 -14.72
C ASP A 49 -17.32 32.28 -14.07
N GLY A 50 -17.46 32.68 -12.80
CA GLY A 50 -18.73 32.78 -12.08
C GLY A 50 -19.15 31.48 -11.38
N VAL A 51 -18.25 30.49 -11.28
CA VAL A 51 -18.51 29.27 -10.51
C VAL A 51 -18.66 29.64 -9.03
N ASP A 52 -19.72 29.14 -8.40
CA ASP A 52 -19.95 29.29 -6.96
C ASP A 52 -18.83 28.56 -6.19
N PRO A 53 -18.15 29.20 -5.21
CA PRO A 53 -17.08 28.56 -4.45
C PRO A 53 -17.47 27.21 -3.81
N SER A 54 -18.73 27.02 -3.43
CA SER A 54 -19.25 25.78 -2.85
C SER A 54 -19.24 24.58 -3.81
N ARG A 55 -19.11 24.82 -5.13
CA ARG A 55 -19.10 23.82 -6.20
C ARG A 55 -17.70 23.39 -6.63
N VAL A 56 -16.66 23.97 -6.04
CA VAL A 56 -15.26 23.64 -6.29
C VAL A 56 -14.72 22.82 -5.12
N LEU A 57 -14.40 21.55 -5.35
CA LEU A 57 -13.78 20.66 -4.37
C LEU A 57 -12.30 20.49 -4.71
N CYS A 58 -11.43 20.90 -3.80
CA CYS A 58 -9.99 20.67 -3.86
C CYS A 58 -9.58 19.66 -2.79
N LEU A 59 -9.05 18.52 -3.24
CA LEU A 59 -8.57 17.43 -2.42
C LEU A 59 -7.04 17.45 -2.38
N THR A 60 -6.46 17.45 -1.19
CA THR A 60 -4.99 17.43 -0.99
C THR A 60 -4.57 16.24 -0.13
N TYR A 61 -3.32 15.83 -0.21
CA TYR A 61 -2.81 14.73 0.63
C TYR A 61 -2.72 15.11 2.12
N THR A 62 -2.17 16.29 2.44
CA THR A 62 -1.95 16.73 3.83
C THR A 62 -2.78 17.96 4.22
N ARG A 63 -3.09 18.10 5.52
CA ARG A 63 -3.74 19.31 6.06
C ARG A 63 -2.89 20.56 5.85
N ALA A 64 -1.56 20.43 5.86
CA ALA A 64 -0.65 21.53 5.57
C ALA A 64 -0.73 21.99 4.11
N ALA A 65 -0.83 21.06 3.15
CA ALA A 65 -1.02 21.39 1.74
C ALA A 65 -2.37 22.11 1.50
N ALA A 66 -3.45 21.62 2.11
CA ALA A 66 -4.76 22.28 2.07
C ALA A 66 -4.68 23.73 2.58
N SER A 67 -4.10 23.93 3.77
CA SER A 67 -3.95 25.27 4.37
C SER A 67 -3.08 26.20 3.51
N ASN A 68 -1.94 25.72 3.01
CA ASN A 68 -1.06 26.49 2.13
C ASN A 68 -1.75 26.91 0.83
N MET A 69 -2.54 26.01 0.24
CA MET A 69 -3.31 26.28 -0.97
C MET A 69 -4.42 27.30 -0.73
N ALA A 70 -5.19 27.15 0.36
CA ALA A 70 -6.24 28.08 0.75
C ALA A 70 -5.67 29.49 1.00
N ASN A 71 -4.60 29.60 1.79
CA ASN A 71 -3.95 30.87 2.09
C ASN A 71 -3.51 31.59 0.80
N ARG A 72 -2.91 30.86 -0.14
CA ARG A 72 -2.47 31.44 -1.43
C ARG A 72 -3.62 32.00 -2.26
N ILE A 73 -4.76 31.30 -2.30
CA ILE A 73 -5.96 31.77 -3.02
C ILE A 73 -6.50 33.03 -2.32
N PHE A 74 -6.70 32.98 -1.00
CA PHE A 74 -7.21 34.11 -0.23
C PHE A 74 -6.30 35.34 -0.29
N GLU A 75 -4.98 35.18 -0.21
CA GLU A 75 -4.00 36.26 -0.39
C GLU A 75 -4.14 36.93 -1.77
N THR A 76 -4.35 36.13 -2.82
CA THR A 76 -4.51 36.65 -4.18
C THR A 76 -5.81 37.43 -4.31
N LEU A 77 -6.94 36.87 -3.84
CA LEU A 77 -8.24 37.53 -3.85
C LEU A 77 -8.24 38.81 -2.99
N ALA A 78 -7.59 38.78 -1.82
CA ALA A 78 -7.45 39.95 -0.93
C ALA A 78 -6.52 41.04 -1.49
N ARG A 79 -5.58 40.67 -2.36
CA ARG A 79 -4.77 41.66 -3.10
C ARG A 79 -5.63 42.38 -4.14
N TRP A 80 -6.45 41.64 -4.89
CA TRP A 80 -7.31 42.20 -5.95
C TRP A 80 -8.30 43.25 -5.46
N THR A 81 -8.78 43.16 -4.22
CA THR A 81 -9.68 44.16 -3.64
C THR A 81 -9.04 45.55 -3.50
N ARG A 82 -7.70 45.63 -3.49
CA ARG A 82 -6.92 46.85 -3.26
C ARG A 82 -6.26 47.43 -4.50
N LEU A 83 -6.27 46.70 -5.62
CA LEU A 83 -5.69 47.15 -6.89
C LEU A 83 -6.63 48.13 -7.60
N ASP A 84 -6.06 49.11 -8.29
CA ASP A 84 -6.80 49.90 -9.28
C ASP A 84 -7.19 49.06 -10.50
N ASP A 85 -7.96 49.63 -11.43
CA ASP A 85 -8.50 48.88 -12.56
C ASP A 85 -7.43 48.38 -13.54
N ASP A 86 -6.38 49.17 -13.77
CA ASP A 86 -5.30 48.81 -14.71
C ASP A 86 -4.43 47.69 -14.12
N ASP A 87 -4.04 47.83 -12.85
CA ASP A 87 -3.27 46.80 -12.14
C ASP A 87 -4.07 45.51 -11.94
N LEU A 88 -5.37 45.62 -11.63
CA LEU A 88 -6.25 44.46 -11.53
C LEU A 88 -6.42 43.77 -12.88
N ALA A 89 -6.56 44.53 -13.97
CA ALA A 89 -6.67 43.97 -15.30
C ALA A 89 -5.40 43.21 -15.69
N GLY A 90 -4.22 43.77 -15.39
CA GLY A 90 -2.94 43.10 -15.56
C GLY A 90 -2.83 41.82 -14.72
N ALA A 91 -3.20 41.88 -13.44
CA ALA A 91 -3.14 40.74 -12.54
C ALA A 91 -4.09 39.60 -12.95
N ILE A 92 -5.27 39.91 -13.49
CA ILE A 92 -6.21 38.92 -14.03
C ILE A 92 -5.66 38.33 -15.34
N ALA A 93 -5.09 39.14 -16.23
CA ALA A 93 -4.49 38.63 -17.45
C ALA A 93 -3.34 37.65 -17.17
N GLU A 94 -2.54 37.89 -16.11
CA GLU A 94 -1.47 36.99 -15.66
C GLU A 94 -1.98 35.61 -15.17
N THR A 95 -3.27 35.48 -14.83
CA THR A 95 -3.85 34.17 -14.49
C THR A 95 -4.00 33.25 -15.71
N GLY A 96 -3.84 33.78 -16.93
CA GLY A 96 -4.09 33.05 -18.19
C GLY A 96 -5.51 33.25 -18.74
N GLY A 97 -6.26 34.23 -18.20
CA GLY A 97 -7.57 34.64 -18.69
C GLY A 97 -7.53 35.62 -19.86
N LYS A 98 -8.68 35.88 -20.49
CA LYS A 98 -8.85 36.97 -21.46
C LYS A 98 -8.77 38.33 -20.76
N ALA A 99 -8.54 39.40 -21.54
CA ALA A 99 -8.62 40.76 -21.03
C ALA A 99 -9.97 40.97 -20.30
N PRO A 100 -9.97 41.37 -19.01
CA PRO A 100 -11.19 41.41 -18.23
C PRO A 100 -12.12 42.52 -18.71
N SER A 101 -13.42 42.25 -18.68
CA SER A 101 -14.44 43.29 -18.84
C SER A 101 -14.60 44.11 -17.56
N VAL A 102 -15.20 45.29 -17.66
CA VAL A 102 -15.53 46.12 -16.49
C VAL A 102 -16.40 45.35 -15.47
N ALA A 103 -17.31 44.50 -15.97
CA ALA A 103 -18.11 43.63 -15.11
C ALA A 103 -17.25 42.60 -14.36
N MET A 104 -16.28 41.99 -15.06
CA MET A 104 -15.36 41.02 -14.48
C MET A 104 -14.45 41.66 -13.42
N LEU A 105 -13.96 42.89 -13.63
CA LEU A 105 -13.18 43.62 -12.61
C LEU A 105 -14.00 43.85 -11.33
N ARG A 106 -15.27 44.23 -11.48
CA ARG A 106 -16.18 44.39 -10.33
C ARG A 106 -16.42 43.08 -9.61
N ASP A 107 -16.64 42.00 -10.34
CA ASP A 107 -16.92 40.69 -9.75
C ASP A 107 -15.65 40.08 -9.11
N ALA A 108 -14.48 40.27 -9.71
CA ALA A 108 -13.18 39.87 -9.17
C ALA A 108 -12.93 40.47 -7.77
N ARG A 109 -13.27 41.76 -7.56
CA ARG A 109 -13.17 42.41 -6.23
C ARG A 109 -14.16 41.85 -5.21
N ARG A 110 -15.25 41.22 -5.64
CA ARG A 110 -16.24 40.58 -4.77
C ARG A 110 -15.91 39.13 -4.44
N LEU A 111 -14.99 38.49 -5.19
CA LEU A 111 -14.64 37.09 -5.00
C LEU A 111 -14.10 36.80 -3.60
N PHE A 112 -13.31 37.71 -3.01
CA PHE A 112 -12.81 37.54 -1.64
C PHE A 112 -13.96 37.42 -0.63
N ALA A 113 -14.94 38.34 -0.69
CA ALA A 113 -16.10 38.32 0.19
C ALA A 113 -16.98 37.08 -0.06
N ARG A 114 -17.27 36.75 -1.33
CA ARG A 114 -18.03 35.55 -1.70
C ARG A 114 -17.39 34.26 -1.19
N ALA A 115 -16.08 34.14 -1.36
CA ALA A 115 -15.30 33.00 -0.88
C ALA A 115 -15.34 32.87 0.65
N LEU A 116 -15.28 33.99 1.37
CA LEU A 116 -15.32 34.04 2.84
C LEU A 116 -16.72 33.76 3.41
N GLU A 117 -17.76 34.26 2.75
CA GLU A 117 -19.17 34.09 3.13
C GLU A 117 -19.78 32.77 2.66
N THR A 118 -19.04 31.98 1.87
CA THR A 118 -19.49 30.64 1.45
C THR A 118 -19.65 29.76 2.69
N PRO A 119 -20.83 29.14 2.92
CA PRO A 119 -21.01 28.21 4.03
C PRO A 119 -19.99 27.06 3.98
N GLY A 120 -19.23 26.86 5.07
CA GLY A 120 -18.11 25.90 5.11
C GLY A 120 -16.83 26.36 4.40
N GLY A 121 -16.81 27.57 3.84
CA GLY A 121 -15.67 28.14 3.12
C GLY A 121 -15.41 27.49 1.76
N LEU A 122 -14.25 27.82 1.16
CA LEU A 122 -13.73 27.06 0.03
C LEU A 122 -13.41 25.64 0.47
N LYS A 123 -13.95 24.64 -0.22
CA LYS A 123 -13.75 23.21 0.07
C LYS A 123 -12.35 22.75 -0.36
N ILE A 124 -11.33 23.21 0.37
CA ILE A 124 -9.92 22.82 0.22
C ILE A 124 -9.53 22.00 1.45
N GLN A 125 -9.47 20.68 1.30
CA GLN A 125 -9.31 19.77 2.44
C GLN A 125 -8.67 18.45 2.02
N THR A 126 -8.33 17.61 3.00
CA THR A 126 -7.86 16.26 2.70
C THR A 126 -9.01 15.34 2.29
N ILE A 127 -8.70 14.24 1.60
CA ILE A 127 -9.71 13.22 1.24
C ILE A 127 -10.37 12.65 2.51
N HIS A 128 -9.60 12.41 3.57
CA HIS A 128 -10.13 11.98 4.87
C HIS A 128 -11.09 13.00 5.47
N ALA A 129 -10.73 14.29 5.51
CA ALA A 129 -11.61 15.34 6.05
C ALA A 129 -12.89 15.49 5.22
N PHE A 130 -12.81 15.30 3.90
CA PHE A 130 -13.99 15.23 3.04
C PHE A 130 -14.89 14.05 3.42
N CYS A 131 -14.34 12.85 3.54
CA CYS A 131 -15.10 11.64 3.90
C CYS A 131 -15.73 11.77 5.30
N GLU A 132 -14.99 12.28 6.27
CA GLU A 132 -15.46 12.60 7.62
C GLU A 132 -16.67 13.56 7.58
N ALA A 133 -16.57 14.66 6.82
CA ALA A 133 -17.66 15.60 6.67
C ALA A 133 -18.91 14.98 6.01
N VAL A 134 -18.72 14.14 4.98
CA VAL A 134 -19.83 13.40 4.33
C VAL A 134 -20.51 12.48 5.34
N LEU A 135 -19.75 11.69 6.09
CA LEU A 135 -20.30 10.73 7.05
C LEU A 135 -21.03 11.42 8.20
N HIS A 136 -20.55 12.57 8.69
CA HIS A 136 -21.26 13.35 9.69
C HIS A 136 -22.58 13.94 9.15
N GLN A 137 -22.66 14.22 7.86
CA GLN A 137 -23.88 14.75 7.24
C GLN A 137 -24.92 13.64 6.97
N PHE A 138 -24.49 12.41 6.75
CA PHE A 138 -25.34 11.26 6.39
C PHE A 138 -25.08 10.00 7.24
N PRO A 139 -25.14 10.10 8.59
CA PRO A 139 -24.76 8.98 9.45
C PRO A 139 -25.74 7.80 9.36
N LEU A 140 -27.03 8.07 9.16
CA LEU A 140 -28.06 7.03 9.06
C LEU A 140 -27.93 6.24 7.75
N GLU A 141 -27.73 6.94 6.63
CA GLU A 141 -27.54 6.34 5.32
C GLU A 141 -26.24 5.53 5.24
N ALA A 142 -25.21 5.98 5.97
CA ALA A 142 -23.93 5.28 6.10
C ALA A 142 -23.94 4.13 7.12
N ASN A 143 -25.05 3.91 7.83
CA ASN A 143 -25.19 2.91 8.88
C ASN A 143 -24.07 3.04 9.95
N ILE A 144 -23.85 4.27 10.42
CA ILE A 144 -22.92 4.60 11.51
C ILE A 144 -23.64 5.26 12.67
N ALA A 145 -22.97 5.31 13.82
CA ALA A 145 -23.43 6.07 14.97
C ALA A 145 -23.60 7.56 14.59
N GLY A 146 -24.68 8.19 15.06
CA GLY A 146 -24.99 9.59 14.75
C GLY A 146 -23.92 10.60 15.19
N HIS A 147 -23.13 10.24 16.21
CA HIS A 147 -21.97 10.99 16.69
C HIS A 147 -20.79 10.04 16.77
N PHE A 148 -20.21 9.70 15.62
CA PHE A 148 -18.96 8.97 15.62
C PHE A 148 -17.79 9.89 16.00
N GLU A 149 -16.75 9.31 16.57
CA GLU A 149 -15.50 9.99 16.85
C GLU A 149 -14.37 9.34 16.04
N LEU A 150 -13.46 10.17 15.53
CA LEU A 150 -12.29 9.70 14.83
C LEU A 150 -11.26 9.17 15.85
N LEU A 151 -10.73 7.97 15.60
CA LEU A 151 -9.69 7.40 16.44
C LEU A 151 -8.39 8.20 16.33
N GLU A 152 -7.90 8.60 17.50
CA GLU A 152 -6.54 9.09 17.68
C GLU A 152 -5.63 7.95 18.18
N GLY A 153 -4.32 8.05 17.93
CA GLY A 153 -3.39 6.95 18.19
C GLY A 153 -3.33 6.47 19.65
N SER A 154 -3.62 7.33 20.63
CA SER A 154 -3.71 6.93 22.04
C SER A 154 -4.95 6.08 22.34
N THR A 155 -6.11 6.45 21.78
CA THR A 155 -7.37 5.72 21.93
C THR A 155 -7.31 4.38 21.22
N GLU A 156 -6.72 4.36 20.02
CA GLU A 156 -6.46 3.13 19.26
C GLU A 156 -5.61 2.14 20.06
N ALA A 157 -4.49 2.60 20.63
CA ALA A 157 -3.64 1.79 21.49
C ALA A 157 -4.39 1.27 22.73
N ALA A 158 -5.27 2.08 23.33
CA ALA A 158 -6.07 1.68 24.49
C ALA A 158 -7.08 0.59 24.15
N LEU A 159 -7.79 0.70 23.01
CA LEU A 159 -8.71 -0.32 22.50
C LEU A 159 -7.98 -1.62 22.20
N MET A 160 -6.79 -1.53 21.59
CA MET A 160 -6.02 -2.72 21.26
C MET A 160 -5.47 -3.42 22.50
N ALA A 161 -5.01 -2.66 23.50
CA ALA A 161 -4.62 -3.21 24.79
C ALA A 161 -5.80 -3.88 25.52
N GLU A 162 -7.01 -3.37 25.34
CA GLU A 162 -8.23 -4.01 25.85
C GLU A 162 -8.56 -5.31 25.10
N ALA A 163 -8.54 -5.29 23.76
CA ALA A 163 -8.73 -6.49 22.95
C ALA A 163 -7.70 -7.60 23.30
N ARG A 164 -6.43 -7.22 23.53
CA ARG A 164 -5.38 -8.15 24.00
C ARG A 164 -5.71 -8.72 25.38
N ARG A 165 -6.16 -7.90 26.33
CA ARG A 165 -6.57 -8.40 27.65
C ARG A 165 -7.76 -9.36 27.55
N ASP A 166 -8.76 -9.02 26.75
CA ASP A 166 -9.92 -9.88 26.51
C ASP A 166 -9.54 -11.21 25.88
N MET A 167 -8.52 -11.22 25.01
CA MET A 167 -8.01 -12.47 24.44
C MET A 167 -7.44 -13.39 25.51
N ILE A 168 -6.55 -12.86 26.36
CA ILE A 168 -5.85 -13.62 27.39
C ILE A 168 -6.82 -14.12 28.46
N THR A 169 -7.80 -13.31 28.86
CA THR A 169 -8.81 -13.72 29.85
C THR A 169 -9.88 -14.64 29.24
N GLY A 170 -10.29 -14.37 28.00
CA GLY A 170 -11.29 -15.15 27.26
C GLY A 170 -10.83 -16.56 26.90
N THR A 171 -9.53 -16.76 26.62
CA THR A 171 -8.96 -18.11 26.43
C THR A 171 -9.14 -19.02 27.64
N ALA A 172 -9.23 -18.46 28.85
CA ALA A 172 -9.44 -19.23 30.07
C ALA A 172 -10.92 -19.49 30.38
N ALA A 173 -11.85 -18.73 29.79
CA ALA A 173 -13.25 -18.70 30.18
C ALA A 173 -14.23 -19.26 29.12
N ASP A 174 -13.98 -19.05 27.82
CA ASP A 174 -15.03 -19.12 26.78
C ASP A 174 -14.92 -20.30 25.79
N GLY A 175 -14.11 -21.33 26.06
CA GLY A 175 -14.19 -22.59 25.30
C GLY A 175 -13.83 -22.48 23.80
N ASN A 176 -13.06 -21.46 23.39
CA ASN A 176 -12.52 -21.38 22.03
C ASN A 176 -11.27 -22.28 21.90
N ALA A 177 -11.50 -23.57 21.67
CA ALA A 177 -10.45 -24.59 21.57
C ALA A 177 -9.39 -24.24 20.52
N ALA A 178 -9.79 -23.71 19.35
CA ALA A 178 -8.87 -23.35 18.28
C ALA A 178 -7.91 -22.23 18.69
N LEU A 179 -8.40 -21.23 19.42
CA LEU A 179 -7.56 -20.14 19.94
C LEU A 179 -6.58 -20.68 21.00
N ALA A 180 -7.05 -21.51 21.93
CA ALA A 180 -6.19 -22.11 22.95
C ALA A 180 -5.07 -22.99 22.34
N GLU A 181 -5.40 -23.78 21.31
CA GLU A 181 -4.42 -24.56 20.54
C GLU A 181 -3.40 -23.65 19.85
N ALA A 182 -3.85 -22.56 19.23
CA ALA A 182 -2.96 -21.60 18.58
C ALA A 182 -1.98 -20.95 19.57
N PHE A 183 -2.44 -20.57 20.77
CA PHE A 183 -1.57 -20.07 21.83
C PHE A 183 -0.53 -21.10 22.25
N ALA A 184 -0.93 -22.37 22.43
CA ALA A 184 -0.01 -23.44 22.80
C ALA A 184 1.10 -23.63 21.74
N VAL A 185 0.74 -23.58 20.46
CA VAL A 185 1.71 -23.64 19.35
C VAL A 185 2.68 -22.47 19.41
N VAL A 186 2.19 -21.22 19.50
CA VAL A 186 3.05 -20.03 19.52
C VAL A 186 3.98 -20.05 20.75
N LEU A 187 3.46 -20.38 21.93
CA LEU A 187 4.26 -20.49 23.15
C LEU A 187 5.33 -21.59 23.06
N SER A 188 5.05 -22.69 22.38
CA SER A 188 6.04 -23.76 22.17
C SER A 188 7.22 -23.34 21.29
N ILE A 189 7.01 -22.37 20.40
CA ILE A 189 8.02 -21.86 19.46
C ILE A 189 8.79 -20.69 20.07
N GLY A 190 8.05 -19.68 20.52
CA GLY A 190 8.57 -18.36 20.86
C GLY A 190 8.51 -18.01 22.34
N ASN A 191 7.97 -18.89 23.20
CA ASN A 191 7.64 -18.60 24.61
C ASN A 191 6.78 -17.32 24.78
N GLU A 192 6.71 -16.76 26.00
CA GLU A 192 5.93 -15.55 26.28
C GLU A 192 6.44 -14.33 25.51
N PHE A 193 7.77 -14.21 25.32
CA PHE A 193 8.37 -13.09 24.58
C PHE A 193 7.97 -13.12 23.10
N GLY A 194 8.03 -14.28 22.44
CA GLY A 194 7.65 -14.42 21.04
C GLY A 194 6.15 -14.27 20.79
N LEU A 195 5.31 -14.62 21.77
CA LEU A 195 3.88 -14.30 21.73
C LEU A 195 3.65 -12.79 21.75
N ASP A 196 4.36 -12.07 22.63
CA ASP A 196 4.24 -10.62 22.73
C ASP A 196 4.71 -9.92 21.46
N GLU A 197 5.84 -10.34 20.89
CA GLU A 197 6.33 -9.86 19.58
C GLU A 197 5.31 -10.13 18.46
N LEU A 198 4.71 -11.33 18.43
CA LEU A 198 3.68 -11.67 17.46
C LEU A 198 2.46 -10.77 17.59
N LEU A 199 1.98 -10.52 18.80
CA LEU A 199 0.82 -9.65 19.03
C LEU A 199 1.11 -8.21 18.61
N GLU A 200 2.30 -7.69 18.89
CA GLU A 200 2.71 -6.35 18.44
C GLU A 200 2.75 -6.26 16.90
N GLU A 201 3.27 -7.29 16.24
CA GLU A 201 3.35 -7.38 14.78
C GLU A 201 1.95 -7.46 14.14
N ILE A 202 1.04 -8.25 14.73
CA ILE A 202 -0.36 -8.34 14.29
C ILE A 202 -1.04 -6.97 14.37
N VAL A 203 -0.80 -6.21 15.44
CA VAL A 203 -1.38 -4.87 15.60
C VAL A 203 -0.82 -3.90 14.56
N ARG A 204 0.49 -4.01 14.28
CA ARG A 204 1.19 -3.15 13.32
C ARG A 204 0.71 -3.36 11.88
N ASP A 205 0.53 -4.60 11.44
CA ASP A 205 0.09 -4.94 10.07
C ASP A 205 -1.35 -5.47 10.02
N ARG A 206 -2.21 -5.01 10.93
CA ARG A 206 -3.58 -5.53 11.09
C ARG A 206 -4.39 -5.51 9.79
N ASP A 207 -4.25 -4.46 8.99
CA ASP A 207 -5.05 -4.27 7.78
C ASP A 207 -4.57 -5.20 6.67
N GLY A 208 -3.25 -5.41 6.57
CA GLY A 208 -2.64 -6.38 5.66
C GLY A 208 -3.06 -7.80 6.01
N ILE A 209 -2.95 -8.15 7.29
CA ILE A 209 -3.32 -9.46 7.80
C ILE A 209 -4.83 -9.72 7.64
N ARG A 210 -5.68 -8.74 7.95
CA ARG A 210 -7.14 -8.86 7.73
C ARG A 210 -7.48 -9.12 6.27
N ARG A 211 -6.90 -8.35 5.33
CA ARG A 211 -7.10 -8.58 3.89
C ARG A 211 -6.65 -9.97 3.46
N PHE A 212 -5.52 -10.45 3.99
CA PHE A 212 -5.03 -11.80 3.70
C PHE A 212 -5.99 -12.87 4.23
N ILE A 213 -6.41 -12.78 5.50
CA ILE A 213 -7.39 -13.67 6.12
C ILE A 213 -8.68 -13.71 5.31
N ASP A 214 -9.23 -12.55 4.96
CA ASP A 214 -10.49 -12.47 4.20
C ASP A 214 -10.37 -13.09 2.79
N ALA A 215 -9.16 -13.09 2.20
CA ALA A 215 -8.92 -13.70 0.89
C ALA A 215 -8.81 -15.24 0.94
N ILE A 216 -8.35 -15.82 2.06
CA ILE A 216 -8.13 -17.27 2.19
C ILE A 216 -9.11 -17.98 3.12
N SER A 217 -9.93 -17.23 3.86
CA SER A 217 -10.86 -17.77 4.84
C SER A 217 -12.08 -18.39 4.16
N ASP A 218 -12.44 -19.58 4.61
CA ASP A 218 -13.71 -20.26 4.33
C ASP A 218 -14.67 -20.17 5.53
N GLY A 219 -14.35 -19.31 6.51
CA GLY A 219 -15.05 -19.23 7.81
C GLY A 219 -14.57 -20.25 8.84
N SER A 220 -13.64 -21.14 8.49
CA SER A 220 -13.01 -22.10 9.41
C SER A 220 -11.70 -21.54 9.98
N PRO A 221 -11.39 -21.77 11.27
CA PRO A 221 -10.08 -21.43 11.84
C PRO A 221 -8.93 -22.32 11.31
N ARG A 222 -9.21 -23.25 10.39
CA ARG A 222 -8.23 -24.19 9.85
C ARG A 222 -7.41 -23.65 8.68
N PHE A 223 -7.93 -22.65 7.95
CA PHE A 223 -7.29 -22.08 6.76
C PHE A 223 -6.82 -23.15 5.74
N PRO A 224 -7.71 -24.01 5.22
CA PRO A 224 -7.32 -25.15 4.38
C PRO A 224 -6.60 -24.72 3.08
N ALA A 225 -6.97 -23.57 2.52
CA ALA A 225 -6.31 -23.00 1.33
C ALA A 225 -4.80 -22.79 1.53
N LEU A 226 -4.37 -22.43 2.76
CA LEU A 226 -2.96 -22.24 3.10
C LEU A 226 -2.16 -23.54 2.96
N PHE A 227 -2.73 -24.68 3.36
CA PHE A 227 -2.06 -25.98 3.28
C PHE A 227 -2.13 -26.58 1.88
N GLN A 228 -3.26 -26.39 1.19
CA GLN A 228 -3.47 -26.89 -0.17
C GLN A 228 -2.52 -26.27 -1.18
N GLU A 229 -2.18 -24.99 -1.05
CA GLU A 229 -1.20 -24.31 -1.91
C GLU A 229 0.17 -25.01 -1.92
N PHE A 230 0.56 -25.61 -0.78
CA PHE A 230 1.80 -26.37 -0.64
C PHE A 230 1.59 -27.87 -0.76
N GLY A 231 0.45 -28.31 -1.30
CA GLY A 231 0.14 -29.72 -1.58
C GLY A 231 -0.08 -30.57 -0.33
N PHE A 232 -0.50 -29.98 0.79
CA PHE A 232 -0.92 -30.71 1.99
C PHE A 232 -2.45 -30.84 2.05
N THR A 233 -2.89 -31.90 2.73
CA THR A 233 -4.28 -32.26 3.00
C THR A 233 -4.56 -32.19 4.51
N GLU A 234 -5.83 -32.26 4.91
CA GLU A 234 -6.19 -32.29 6.34
C GLU A 234 -5.72 -33.57 7.06
N GLU A 235 -5.36 -34.61 6.31
CA GLU A 235 -4.86 -35.89 6.86
C GLU A 235 -3.35 -35.87 7.09
N ASP A 236 -2.64 -34.89 6.53
CA ASP A 236 -1.20 -34.76 6.73
C ASP A 236 -0.87 -34.32 8.17
N GLY A 237 0.10 -35.00 8.76
CA GLY A 237 0.63 -34.69 10.08
C GLY A 237 2.11 -35.02 10.16
N GLU A 238 2.79 -34.50 11.19
CA GLU A 238 4.24 -34.65 11.33
C GLU A 238 4.70 -36.12 11.26
N ALA A 239 4.00 -37.01 11.97
CA ALA A 239 4.31 -38.43 11.98
C ALA A 239 4.11 -39.08 10.59
N GLY A 240 3.09 -38.67 9.84
CA GLY A 240 2.82 -39.19 8.50
C GLY A 240 3.89 -38.77 7.49
N ILE A 241 4.29 -37.49 7.54
CA ILE A 241 5.36 -36.95 6.69
C ILE A 241 6.68 -37.63 7.03
N ALA A 242 7.05 -37.69 8.32
CA ALA A 242 8.30 -38.29 8.76
C ALA A 242 8.37 -39.81 8.47
N ALA A 243 7.23 -40.51 8.49
CA ALA A 243 7.16 -41.93 8.15
C ALA A 243 7.55 -42.22 6.69
N TYR A 244 7.43 -41.24 5.78
CA TYR A 244 7.77 -41.43 4.36
C TYR A 244 9.26 -41.73 4.13
N ALA A 245 10.14 -41.26 5.02
CA ALA A 245 11.58 -41.55 4.93
C ALA A 245 11.95 -43.00 5.29
N TRP A 246 11.01 -43.80 5.83
CA TRP A 246 11.32 -45.12 6.38
C TRP A 246 10.47 -46.25 5.77
N PRO A 247 11.08 -47.35 5.30
CA PRO A 247 12.54 -47.59 5.19
C PRO A 247 13.24 -46.66 4.20
N LEU A 248 14.54 -46.43 4.40
CA LEU A 248 15.31 -45.54 3.55
C LEU A 248 15.49 -46.12 2.14
N PRO A 249 15.41 -45.31 1.07
CA PRO A 249 15.77 -45.76 -0.27
C PRO A 249 17.20 -46.31 -0.30
N GLY A 250 17.33 -47.56 -0.76
CA GLY A 250 18.61 -48.27 -0.76
C GLY A 250 19.05 -48.81 0.60
N PHE A 251 18.26 -48.65 1.66
CA PHE A 251 18.58 -49.12 3.01
C PHE A 251 17.31 -49.56 3.78
N ASP A 252 16.95 -50.83 3.63
CA ASP A 252 16.05 -51.48 4.57
C ASP A 252 16.71 -51.68 5.96
N PRO A 253 15.94 -52.05 7.01
CA PRO A 253 16.51 -52.21 8.35
C PRO A 253 17.64 -53.25 8.45
N ASP A 254 17.59 -54.32 7.67
CA ASP A 254 18.64 -55.35 7.66
C ASP A 254 19.87 -54.87 6.92
N GLN A 255 19.69 -54.13 5.83
CA GLN A 255 20.76 -53.47 5.09
C GLN A 255 21.47 -52.41 5.93
N LEU A 256 20.77 -51.70 6.81
CA LEU A 256 21.40 -50.76 7.76
C LEU A 256 22.20 -51.52 8.82
N ARG A 257 21.70 -52.65 9.35
CA ARG A 257 22.46 -53.50 10.27
C ARG A 257 23.73 -54.05 9.61
N GLU A 258 23.63 -54.46 8.35
CA GLU A 258 24.75 -54.92 7.56
C GLU A 258 25.77 -53.80 7.29
N PHE A 259 25.30 -52.59 6.97
CA PHE A 259 26.14 -51.40 6.83
C PHE A 259 26.94 -51.12 8.10
N LEU A 260 26.31 -51.17 9.28
CA LEU A 260 26.97 -51.00 10.57
C LEU A 260 27.97 -52.13 10.86
N ARG A 261 27.62 -53.38 10.54
CA ARG A 261 28.51 -54.54 10.73
C ARG A 261 29.77 -54.41 9.88
N VAL A 262 29.63 -54.11 8.59
CA VAL A 262 30.76 -53.89 7.67
C VAL A 262 31.60 -52.69 8.12
N ALA A 263 30.97 -51.59 8.57
CA ALA A 263 31.71 -50.44 9.08
C ALA A 263 32.59 -50.79 10.30
N ARG A 264 32.13 -51.69 11.18
CA ARG A 264 32.89 -52.17 12.35
C ARG A 264 34.01 -53.13 11.94
N GLU A 265 33.72 -54.09 11.07
CA GLU A 265 34.71 -55.07 10.58
C GLU A 265 35.86 -54.40 9.83
N GLU A 266 35.54 -53.34 9.07
CA GLU A 266 36.52 -52.59 8.30
C GLU A 266 37.15 -51.42 9.09
N ASP A 267 36.91 -51.24 10.39
CA ASP A 267 37.38 -50.06 11.17
C ASP A 267 37.15 -48.72 10.43
N ALA A 268 35.93 -48.51 9.94
CA ALA A 268 35.53 -47.30 9.21
C ALA A 268 35.26 -46.14 10.18
N ARG A 269 36.32 -45.58 10.76
CA ARG A 269 36.26 -44.60 11.86
C ARG A 269 35.31 -43.42 11.64
N THR A 270 35.26 -42.85 10.44
CA THR A 270 34.35 -41.73 10.12
C THR A 270 32.88 -42.15 10.19
N VAL A 271 32.55 -43.32 9.64
CA VAL A 271 31.20 -43.90 9.70
C VAL A 271 30.83 -44.24 11.13
N LEU A 272 31.72 -44.91 11.86
CA LEU A 272 31.49 -45.32 13.26
C LEU A 272 31.32 -44.13 14.21
N LYS A 273 32.00 -43.00 13.94
CA LYS A 273 31.91 -41.80 14.77
C LYS A 273 30.69 -40.94 14.46
N ASN A 274 30.41 -40.73 13.17
CA ASN A 274 29.46 -39.70 12.74
C ASN A 274 28.11 -40.29 12.31
N ILE A 275 28.09 -41.46 11.66
CA ILE A 275 26.88 -42.02 11.03
C ILE A 275 26.25 -43.08 11.93
N ALA A 276 27.06 -44.00 12.46
CA ALA A 276 26.59 -45.16 13.19
C ALA A 276 25.72 -44.84 14.42
N PRO A 277 26.03 -43.84 15.26
CA PRO A 277 25.22 -43.55 16.44
C PRO A 277 23.76 -43.21 16.09
N GLY A 278 23.54 -42.37 15.06
CA GLY A 278 22.20 -42.02 14.60
C GLY A 278 21.44 -43.21 14.02
N VAL A 279 22.11 -44.04 13.20
CA VAL A 279 21.49 -45.25 12.62
C VAL A 279 21.10 -46.27 13.69
N GLU A 280 21.95 -46.47 14.70
CA GLU A 280 21.67 -47.40 15.81
C GLU A 280 20.43 -46.96 16.60
N MET A 281 20.31 -45.67 16.92
CA MET A 281 19.13 -45.11 17.59
C MET A 281 17.88 -45.22 16.70
N ALA A 282 17.99 -44.87 15.43
CA ALA A 282 16.88 -44.94 14.48
C ALA A 282 16.30 -46.36 14.31
N LEU A 283 17.15 -47.40 14.34
CA LEU A 283 16.72 -48.80 14.24
C LEU A 283 15.90 -49.29 15.45
N MET A 284 16.03 -48.62 16.60
CA MET A 284 15.31 -48.94 17.83
C MET A 284 14.11 -48.02 18.08
N GLU A 285 14.09 -46.85 17.44
CA GLU A 285 13.05 -45.86 17.63
C GLU A 285 11.75 -46.27 16.91
N SER A 286 10.61 -46.04 17.56
CA SER A 286 9.27 -46.29 17.05
C SER A 286 8.58 -45.03 16.50
N ASP A 287 8.87 -43.87 17.10
CA ASP A 287 8.34 -42.57 16.69
C ASP A 287 8.97 -42.14 15.34
N PRO A 288 8.16 -41.90 14.28
CA PRO A 288 8.69 -41.54 12.97
C PRO A 288 9.49 -40.25 12.94
N VAL A 289 9.12 -39.25 13.75
CA VAL A 289 9.78 -37.94 13.79
C VAL A 289 11.13 -38.06 14.49
N LEU A 290 11.19 -38.73 15.64
CA LEU A 290 12.45 -38.99 16.32
C LEU A 290 13.37 -39.88 15.47
N ARG A 291 12.82 -40.90 14.79
CA ARG A 291 13.58 -41.74 13.87
C ARG A 291 14.19 -40.90 12.74
N LEU A 292 13.40 -40.03 12.10
CA LEU A 292 13.88 -39.13 11.05
C LEU A 292 15.03 -38.26 11.57
N ASN A 293 14.90 -37.67 12.77
CA ASN A 293 15.95 -36.85 13.37
C ASN A 293 17.26 -37.65 13.53
N TYR A 294 17.19 -38.86 14.11
CA TYR A 294 18.37 -39.71 14.27
C TYR A 294 19.01 -40.11 12.93
N LEU A 295 18.21 -40.38 11.90
CA LEU A 295 18.71 -40.67 10.55
C LEU A 295 19.38 -39.44 9.92
N CYS A 296 18.78 -38.25 10.05
CA CYS A 296 19.38 -37.00 9.59
C CYS A 296 20.71 -36.72 10.32
N GLU A 297 20.78 -36.87 11.64
CA GLU A 297 22.02 -36.73 12.41
C GLU A 297 23.13 -37.68 11.95
N GLY A 298 22.76 -38.89 11.48
CA GLY A 298 23.72 -39.85 10.96
C GLY A 298 24.15 -39.61 9.51
N PHE A 299 23.20 -39.32 8.62
CA PHE A 299 23.43 -39.25 7.17
C PHE A 299 23.72 -37.84 6.65
N LEU A 300 23.42 -36.79 7.42
CA LEU A 300 23.62 -35.40 7.03
C LEU A 300 24.60 -34.72 8.00
N LYS A 301 25.28 -33.69 7.51
CA LYS A 301 26.09 -32.80 8.34
C LYS A 301 25.19 -31.85 9.12
N ALA A 302 25.80 -31.09 10.04
CA ALA A 302 25.10 -30.08 10.84
C ALA A 302 24.47 -28.93 10.02
N ASP A 303 24.94 -28.71 8.79
CA ASP A 303 24.36 -27.74 7.85
C ASP A 303 23.18 -28.30 7.03
N GLY A 304 22.81 -29.57 7.25
CA GLY A 304 21.75 -30.27 6.52
C GLY A 304 22.19 -30.89 5.20
N GLU A 305 23.44 -30.70 4.76
CA GLU A 305 23.94 -31.32 3.53
C GLU A 305 24.42 -32.76 3.75
N ALA A 306 24.29 -33.59 2.72
CA ALA A 306 24.87 -34.92 2.71
C ALA A 306 26.42 -34.87 2.83
N TYR A 307 27.00 -35.88 3.46
CA TYR A 307 28.45 -36.09 3.35
C TYR A 307 28.84 -36.49 1.93
N ASN A 308 30.05 -36.14 1.50
CA ASN A 308 30.60 -36.70 0.26
C ASN A 308 30.95 -38.19 0.51
N PRO A 309 30.33 -39.15 -0.20
CA PRO A 309 30.55 -40.58 0.06
C PRO A 309 32.02 -41.01 -0.13
N ALA A 310 32.76 -40.36 -1.04
CA ALA A 310 34.15 -40.67 -1.31
C ALA A 310 35.09 -40.33 -0.13
N SER A 311 34.72 -39.37 0.72
CA SER A 311 35.48 -38.99 1.91
C SER A 311 34.89 -39.54 3.22
N ALA A 312 33.59 -39.78 3.27
CA ALA A 312 32.91 -40.27 4.47
C ALA A 312 32.91 -41.80 4.59
N LEU A 313 32.84 -42.54 3.48
CA LEU A 313 32.78 -44.00 3.46
C LEU A 313 34.15 -44.58 3.14
N LYS A 314 34.59 -45.58 3.92
CA LYS A 314 35.91 -46.21 3.74
C LYS A 314 35.92 -47.05 2.47
N LYS A 315 36.99 -46.95 1.66
CA LYS A 315 37.12 -47.68 0.38
C LYS A 315 36.85 -49.19 0.48
N ALA A 316 37.31 -49.83 1.56
CA ALA A 316 37.10 -51.27 1.78
C ALA A 316 35.62 -51.67 1.97
N MET A 317 34.75 -50.73 2.37
CA MET A 317 33.31 -50.99 2.49
C MET A 317 32.67 -51.21 1.12
N TYR A 318 33.17 -50.59 0.05
CA TYR A 318 32.63 -50.75 -1.30
C TYR A 318 32.84 -52.16 -1.86
N ASP A 319 33.92 -52.85 -1.44
CA ASP A 319 34.17 -54.24 -1.84
C ASP A 319 33.14 -55.20 -1.22
N ARG A 320 32.57 -54.82 -0.08
CA ARG A 320 31.64 -55.60 0.73
C ARG A 320 30.18 -55.25 0.46
N LEU A 321 29.93 -54.00 0.08
CA LEU A 321 28.62 -53.41 -0.19
C LEU A 321 28.65 -52.77 -1.59
N PRO A 322 28.19 -53.49 -2.64
CA PRO A 322 28.07 -52.89 -3.97
C PRO A 322 27.07 -51.72 -3.93
N ASP A 323 27.30 -50.76 -4.82
CA ASP A 323 26.47 -49.57 -5.04
C ASP A 323 26.30 -48.68 -3.78
N LEU A 324 27.20 -48.81 -2.80
CA LEU A 324 27.09 -48.14 -1.51
C LEU A 324 27.00 -46.60 -1.62
N ALA A 325 27.76 -45.98 -2.52
CA ALA A 325 27.68 -44.54 -2.73
C ALA A 325 26.32 -44.11 -3.31
N GLU A 326 25.77 -44.86 -4.26
CA GLU A 326 24.47 -44.57 -4.87
C GLU A 326 23.34 -44.74 -3.85
N ARG A 327 23.40 -45.82 -3.06
CA ARG A 327 22.45 -46.08 -1.97
C ARG A 327 22.50 -45.00 -0.89
N TYR A 328 23.71 -44.57 -0.51
CA TYR A 328 23.89 -43.49 0.46
C TYR A 328 23.33 -42.17 -0.07
N HIS A 329 23.60 -41.85 -1.33
CA HIS A 329 23.10 -40.64 -1.96
C HIS A 329 21.57 -40.63 -2.01
N ALA A 330 20.94 -41.72 -2.45
CA ALA A 330 19.48 -41.85 -2.49
C ALA A 330 18.85 -41.72 -1.09
N ALA A 331 19.45 -42.32 -0.07
CA ALA A 331 18.99 -42.19 1.31
C ALA A 331 19.13 -40.75 1.83
N ALA A 332 20.26 -40.10 1.59
CA ALA A 332 20.49 -38.72 2.01
C ALA A 332 19.54 -37.74 1.31
N GLU A 333 19.30 -37.89 0.01
CA GLU A 333 18.32 -37.07 -0.73
C GLU A 333 16.89 -37.25 -0.19
N ALA A 334 16.48 -38.49 0.10
CA ALA A 334 15.18 -38.77 0.67
C ALA A 334 15.02 -38.16 2.08
N LEU A 335 16.06 -38.21 2.89
CA LEU A 335 16.09 -37.59 4.22
C LEU A 335 15.99 -36.06 4.13
N MET A 336 16.78 -35.43 3.26
CA MET A 336 16.72 -33.99 3.03
C MET A 336 15.32 -33.57 2.56
N ALA A 337 14.76 -34.23 1.55
CA ALA A 337 13.44 -33.92 1.03
C ALA A 337 12.33 -34.10 2.08
N THR A 338 12.42 -35.14 2.92
CA THR A 338 11.44 -35.38 3.99
C THR A 338 11.59 -34.36 5.12
N ALA A 339 12.81 -34.01 5.50
CA ALA A 339 13.09 -32.99 6.50
C ALA A 339 12.59 -31.61 6.05
N ASP A 340 12.84 -31.23 4.80
CA ASP A 340 12.35 -29.99 4.19
C ASP A 340 10.81 -29.97 4.15
N ARG A 341 10.18 -31.08 3.76
CA ARG A 341 8.72 -31.23 3.75
C ARG A 341 8.13 -31.06 5.16
N LEU A 342 8.74 -31.67 6.17
CA LEU A 342 8.32 -31.56 7.57
C LEU A 342 8.53 -30.15 8.12
N ALA A 343 9.65 -29.50 7.78
CA ALA A 343 9.93 -28.12 8.17
C ALA A 343 8.89 -27.16 7.58
N LEU A 344 8.57 -27.30 6.30
CA LEU A 344 7.50 -26.53 5.64
C LEU A 344 6.15 -26.74 6.34
N PHE A 345 5.78 -27.99 6.65
CA PHE A 345 4.53 -28.28 7.37
C PHE A 345 4.47 -27.59 8.73
N ARG A 346 5.56 -27.66 9.52
CA ARG A 346 5.67 -26.97 10.82
C ARG A 346 5.57 -25.45 10.68
N SER A 347 6.19 -24.87 9.65
CA SER A 347 6.03 -23.43 9.36
C SER A 347 4.57 -23.08 9.07
N LEU A 348 3.84 -23.88 8.27
CA LEU A 348 2.43 -23.64 7.99
C LEU A 348 1.55 -23.80 9.25
N VAL A 349 1.83 -24.76 10.12
CA VAL A 349 1.15 -24.91 11.41
C VAL A 349 1.36 -23.67 12.30
N ALA A 350 2.59 -23.16 12.36
CA ALA A 350 2.91 -21.93 13.09
C ALA A 350 2.20 -20.70 12.48
N THR A 351 2.22 -20.56 11.15
CA THR A 351 1.50 -19.49 10.44
C THR A 351 0.00 -19.56 10.70
N ARG A 352 -0.60 -20.75 10.63
CA ARG A 352 -2.03 -20.93 10.96
C ARG A 352 -2.33 -20.47 12.39
N ALA A 353 -1.51 -20.86 13.37
CA ALA A 353 -1.70 -20.44 14.75
C ALA A 353 -1.65 -18.90 14.88
N ALA A 354 -0.68 -18.25 14.23
CA ALA A 354 -0.62 -16.79 14.18
C ALA A 354 -1.87 -16.15 13.54
N LEU A 355 -2.39 -16.71 12.45
CA LEU A 355 -3.58 -16.21 11.77
C LEU A 355 -4.85 -16.38 12.62
N VAL A 356 -4.99 -17.49 13.36
CA VAL A 356 -6.12 -17.69 14.29
C VAL A 356 -6.11 -16.63 15.39
N ILE A 357 -4.94 -16.36 15.98
CA ILE A 357 -4.77 -15.31 16.98
C ILE A 357 -5.09 -13.92 16.37
N ALA A 358 -4.57 -13.65 15.18
CA ALA A 358 -4.80 -12.38 14.49
C ALA A 358 -6.26 -12.16 14.14
N ASP A 359 -6.94 -13.17 13.60
CA ASP A 359 -8.35 -13.10 13.24
C ASP A 359 -9.21 -12.72 14.46
N TRP A 360 -8.98 -13.42 15.58
CA TRP A 360 -9.69 -13.14 16.82
C TRP A 360 -9.37 -11.73 17.34
N LEU A 361 -8.09 -11.33 17.39
CA LEU A 361 -7.70 -10.02 17.92
C LEU A 361 -8.34 -8.87 17.15
N ILE A 362 -8.23 -8.94 15.83
CA ILE A 362 -8.72 -7.91 14.93
C ILE A 362 -10.24 -7.87 15.00
N ALA A 363 -10.92 -9.03 15.02
CA ALA A 363 -12.37 -9.09 15.16
C ALA A 363 -12.85 -8.48 16.49
N ARG A 364 -12.12 -8.76 17.60
CA ARG A 364 -12.45 -8.19 18.91
C ARG A 364 -12.22 -6.68 18.95
N TYR A 365 -11.11 -6.21 18.38
CA TYR A 365 -10.82 -4.79 18.23
C TYR A 365 -11.93 -4.07 17.44
N GLU A 366 -12.34 -4.61 16.29
CA GLU A 366 -13.42 -4.05 15.47
C GLU A 366 -14.76 -3.98 16.22
N GLN A 367 -15.07 -4.99 17.04
CA GLN A 367 -16.26 -4.96 17.91
C GLN A 367 -16.18 -3.85 18.95
N LEU A 368 -15.03 -3.69 19.63
CA LEU A 368 -14.83 -2.64 20.64
C LEU A 368 -14.91 -1.24 20.00
N LYS A 369 -14.32 -1.08 18.81
CA LYS A 369 -14.37 0.14 17.99
C LYS A 369 -15.81 0.49 17.65
N ALA A 370 -16.55 -0.45 17.05
CA ALA A 370 -17.95 -0.25 16.66
C ALA A 370 -18.88 0.02 17.85
N ALA A 371 -18.71 -0.68 18.97
CA ALA A 371 -19.54 -0.52 20.16
C ALA A 371 -19.43 0.88 20.79
N ARG A 372 -18.30 1.57 20.60
CA ARG A 372 -18.06 2.92 21.10
C ARG A 372 -18.33 4.01 20.06
N GLY A 373 -18.75 3.63 18.85
CA GLY A 373 -18.99 4.56 17.76
C GLY A 373 -17.71 5.19 17.21
N PHE A 374 -16.56 4.53 17.37
CA PHE A 374 -15.31 5.01 16.80
C PHE A 374 -15.16 4.62 15.33
N LEU A 375 -14.52 5.49 14.55
CA LEU A 375 -14.06 5.20 13.19
C LEU A 375 -12.58 5.54 13.06
N ASP A 376 -11.83 4.77 12.29
CA ASP A 376 -10.47 5.12 11.87
C ASP A 376 -10.45 5.72 10.45
N PHE A 377 -9.27 6.12 9.98
CA PHE A 377 -9.12 6.73 8.65
C PHE A 377 -9.56 5.81 7.50
N ASN A 378 -9.33 4.50 7.61
CA ASN A 378 -9.73 3.54 6.59
C ASN A 378 -11.26 3.39 6.57
N ASP A 379 -11.88 3.33 7.75
CA ASP A 379 -13.34 3.29 7.88
C ASP A 379 -13.99 4.50 7.20
N LEU A 380 -13.41 5.70 7.33
CA LEU A 380 -13.94 6.90 6.68
C LEU A 380 -14.03 6.73 5.17
N ILE A 381 -12.97 6.22 4.55
CA ILE A 381 -12.90 6.01 3.10
C ILE A 381 -13.91 4.92 2.70
N GLU A 382 -13.85 3.76 3.35
CA GLU A 382 -14.67 2.62 2.98
C GLU A 382 -16.17 2.89 3.15
N ARG A 383 -16.57 3.50 4.27
CA ARG A 383 -17.97 3.82 4.53
C ARG A 383 -18.48 4.89 3.57
N THR A 384 -17.63 5.85 3.18
CA THR A 384 -17.99 6.84 2.17
C THR A 384 -18.19 6.19 0.80
N ILE A 385 -17.31 5.27 0.40
CA ILE A 385 -17.46 4.49 -0.85
C ILE A 385 -18.76 3.69 -0.82
N ARG A 386 -19.03 2.97 0.26
CA ARG A 386 -20.27 2.19 0.44
C ARG A 386 -21.48 3.11 0.33
N LEU A 387 -21.51 4.22 1.07
CA LEU A 387 -22.58 5.23 1.04
C LEU A 387 -22.85 5.73 -0.38
N LEU A 388 -21.80 6.15 -1.10
CA LEU A 388 -21.93 6.68 -2.47
C LEU A 388 -22.32 5.60 -3.49
N SER A 389 -22.04 4.33 -3.21
CA SER A 389 -22.36 3.20 -4.10
C SER A 389 -23.76 2.65 -3.89
N ARG A 390 -24.47 3.06 -2.84
CA ARG A 390 -25.84 2.64 -2.57
C ARG A 390 -26.80 3.17 -3.65
N SER A 391 -27.59 2.28 -4.25
CA SER A 391 -28.57 2.66 -5.28
C SER A 391 -29.74 3.47 -4.72
N ASP A 392 -30.08 3.30 -3.44
CA ASP A 392 -31.21 3.97 -2.78
C ASP A 392 -30.85 5.34 -2.18
N ALA A 393 -29.62 5.50 -1.69
CA ALA A 393 -29.17 6.72 -1.01
C ALA A 393 -28.14 7.52 -1.82
N GLY A 394 -27.27 6.87 -2.60
CA GLY A 394 -26.13 7.49 -3.28
C GLY A 394 -26.50 8.72 -4.12
N PRO A 395 -27.45 8.64 -5.06
CA PRO A 395 -27.86 9.81 -5.86
C PRO A 395 -28.41 10.96 -5.01
N TRP A 396 -29.13 10.65 -3.93
CA TRP A 396 -29.67 11.67 -3.02
C TRP A 396 -28.57 12.33 -2.19
N VAL A 397 -27.60 11.55 -1.68
CA VAL A 397 -26.41 12.04 -0.97
C VAL A 397 -25.60 12.96 -1.87
N GLN A 398 -25.31 12.54 -3.11
CA GLN A 398 -24.60 13.36 -4.10
C GLN A 398 -25.34 14.67 -4.42
N TYR A 399 -26.68 14.61 -4.51
CA TYR A 399 -27.51 15.80 -4.66
C TYR A 399 -27.46 16.73 -3.43
N LYS A 400 -27.41 16.16 -2.21
CA LYS A 400 -27.48 16.86 -0.92
C LYS A 400 -26.15 17.40 -0.39
N LEU A 401 -24.99 16.90 -0.84
CA LEU A 401 -23.62 17.39 -0.53
C LEU A 401 -23.35 18.84 -1.05
N ASP A 402 -24.39 19.66 -1.11
CA ASP A 402 -24.54 21.00 -1.66
C ASP A 402 -24.50 21.08 -3.17
N ARG A 403 -25.70 21.09 -3.77
CA ARG A 403 -25.96 21.61 -5.12
C ARG A 403 -24.93 21.18 -6.17
N GLY A 404 -24.46 19.93 -6.11
CA GLY A 404 -23.58 19.28 -7.07
C GLY A 404 -22.20 19.95 -7.17
N ILE A 405 -21.18 19.26 -6.69
CA ILE A 405 -19.78 19.55 -7.04
C ILE A 405 -19.70 19.55 -8.56
N ASP A 406 -19.21 20.64 -9.16
CA ASP A 406 -19.03 20.73 -10.60
C ASP A 406 -17.55 20.59 -10.98
N HIS A 407 -16.64 20.88 -10.05
CA HIS A 407 -15.19 20.81 -10.29
C HIS A 407 -14.49 20.06 -9.16
N ILE A 408 -13.74 19.02 -9.53
CA ILE A 408 -12.89 18.26 -8.60
C ILE A 408 -11.43 18.51 -8.99
N LEU A 409 -10.64 18.98 -8.04
CA LEU A 409 -9.20 19.22 -8.19
C LEU A 409 -8.46 18.35 -7.18
N ILE A 410 -7.49 17.56 -7.64
CA ILE A 410 -6.65 16.70 -6.80
C ILE A 410 -5.21 17.18 -6.87
N ASP A 411 -4.61 17.46 -5.71
CA ASP A 411 -3.19 17.79 -5.53
C ASP A 411 -2.42 16.59 -4.97
N GLU A 412 -1.14 16.49 -5.32
CA GLU A 412 -0.27 15.35 -4.99
C GLU A 412 -0.94 14.00 -5.32
N ALA A 413 -1.54 13.92 -6.51
CA ALA A 413 -2.35 12.78 -6.93
C ALA A 413 -1.58 11.46 -7.01
N GLN A 414 -0.24 11.49 -7.08
CA GLN A 414 0.60 10.30 -7.00
C GLN A 414 0.54 9.58 -5.64
N ASP A 415 0.16 10.30 -4.57
CA ASP A 415 0.13 9.77 -3.21
C ASP A 415 -1.27 9.27 -2.81
N THR A 416 -2.21 9.23 -3.76
CA THR A 416 -3.58 8.78 -3.52
C THR A 416 -3.67 7.25 -3.57
N SER A 417 -4.28 6.62 -2.57
CA SER A 417 -4.48 5.17 -2.54
C SER A 417 -5.58 4.70 -3.51
N PRO A 418 -5.63 3.41 -3.90
CA PRO A 418 -6.68 2.87 -4.76
C PRO A 418 -8.11 3.14 -4.25
N GLU A 419 -8.32 3.06 -2.93
CA GLU A 419 -9.60 3.29 -2.26
C GLU A 419 -9.97 4.78 -2.31
N GLN A 420 -9.01 5.68 -2.07
CA GLN A 420 -9.23 7.12 -2.20
C GLN A 420 -9.58 7.51 -3.65
N TRP A 421 -8.95 6.89 -4.65
CA TRP A 421 -9.33 7.05 -6.06
C TRP A 421 -10.76 6.57 -6.33
N GLN A 422 -11.22 5.52 -5.65
CA GLN A 422 -12.60 5.06 -5.76
C GLN A 422 -13.60 6.11 -5.27
N VAL A 423 -13.30 6.84 -4.18
CA VAL A 423 -14.11 8.00 -3.74
C VAL A 423 -14.19 9.04 -4.85
N VAL A 424 -13.04 9.45 -5.42
CA VAL A 424 -12.99 10.44 -6.50
C VAL A 424 -13.80 10.00 -7.72
N ARG A 425 -13.65 8.73 -8.14
CA ARG A 425 -14.42 8.16 -9.26
C ARG A 425 -15.93 8.17 -9.00
N LYS A 426 -16.36 7.87 -7.78
CA LYS A 426 -17.77 7.89 -7.38
C LYS A 426 -18.36 9.30 -7.39
N LEU A 427 -17.59 10.29 -6.93
CA LEU A 427 -18.00 11.70 -7.00
C LEU A 427 -18.08 12.23 -8.44
N ALA A 428 -17.19 11.74 -9.31
CA ALA A 428 -17.12 12.16 -10.72
C ALA A 428 -18.02 11.35 -11.67
N GLU A 429 -18.73 10.32 -11.18
CA GLU A 429 -19.48 9.37 -12.01
C GLU A 429 -20.53 10.07 -12.90
N GLU A 430 -21.26 11.03 -12.33
CA GLU A 430 -22.27 11.82 -13.07
C GLU A 430 -21.68 12.95 -13.94
N PHE A 431 -20.37 13.19 -13.95
CA PHE A 431 -19.80 14.30 -14.72
C PHE A 431 -19.85 14.04 -16.23
N PHE A 432 -19.82 12.76 -16.60
CA PHE A 432 -19.66 12.26 -17.97
C PHE A 432 -20.78 11.33 -18.42
N ALA A 433 -21.76 11.04 -17.54
CA ALA A 433 -22.88 10.17 -17.83
C ALA A 433 -23.98 10.91 -18.65
N GLY A 434 -23.84 10.94 -19.98
CA GLY A 434 -24.90 11.30 -20.94
C GLY A 434 -25.73 12.57 -20.63
N PHE A 435 -26.97 12.62 -21.14
CA PHE A 435 -27.95 13.69 -20.86
C PHE A 435 -28.40 13.68 -19.38
N GLY A 436 -27.53 14.11 -18.48
CA GLY A 436 -27.85 14.30 -17.06
C GLY A 436 -28.71 15.54 -16.81
N ALA A 437 -29.36 15.61 -15.65
CA ALA A 437 -30.28 16.69 -15.25
C ALA A 437 -29.67 18.11 -15.21
N ARG A 438 -28.37 18.25 -15.46
CA ARG A 438 -27.62 19.52 -15.46
C ARG A 438 -26.76 19.72 -16.71
N GLU A 439 -27.36 19.49 -17.87
CA GLU A 439 -26.74 19.67 -19.20
C GLU A 439 -26.01 21.03 -19.37
N ALA A 440 -26.44 22.07 -18.65
CA ALA A 440 -25.85 23.42 -18.71
C ALA A 440 -24.56 23.63 -17.88
N ALA A 441 -24.19 22.73 -16.97
CA ALA A 441 -23.01 22.92 -16.10
C ALA A 441 -21.76 22.25 -16.71
N ASN A 442 -20.73 23.04 -16.97
CA ASN A 442 -19.46 22.52 -17.50
C ASN A 442 -18.62 21.89 -16.37
N ARG A 443 -18.83 20.60 -16.11
CA ARG A 443 -18.15 19.87 -15.05
C ARG A 443 -16.78 19.36 -15.48
N THR A 444 -15.76 19.55 -14.64
CA THR A 444 -14.37 19.19 -14.98
C THR A 444 -13.64 18.50 -13.83
N ILE A 445 -12.70 17.62 -14.20
CA ILE A 445 -11.74 17.02 -13.26
C ILE A 445 -10.33 17.53 -13.55
N PHE A 446 -9.58 17.82 -12.50
CA PHE A 446 -8.19 18.22 -12.57
C PHE A 446 -7.37 17.40 -11.59
N ALA A 447 -6.27 16.81 -12.03
CA ALA A 447 -5.31 16.18 -11.13
C ALA A 447 -3.90 16.66 -11.47
N VAL A 448 -3.10 16.93 -10.44
CA VAL A 448 -1.69 17.26 -10.58
C VAL A 448 -0.85 16.37 -9.68
N GLY A 449 0.25 15.86 -10.22
CA GLY A 449 1.13 14.97 -9.49
C GLY A 449 2.46 14.72 -10.20
N ASP A 450 3.34 13.98 -9.55
CA ASP A 450 4.57 13.46 -10.13
C ASP A 450 4.87 12.10 -9.52
N GLU A 451 4.76 11.03 -10.30
CA GLU A 451 5.01 9.66 -9.86
C GLU A 451 6.40 9.51 -9.20
N LYS A 452 7.39 10.26 -9.71
CA LYS A 452 8.76 10.27 -9.19
C LYS A 452 8.88 10.84 -7.78
N GLN A 453 7.84 11.50 -7.27
CA GLN A 453 7.79 12.08 -5.94
C GLN A 453 6.95 11.27 -4.96
N SER A 454 6.41 10.12 -5.37
CA SER A 454 5.63 9.32 -4.44
C SER A 454 6.54 8.62 -3.43
N ILE A 455 6.28 8.90 -2.16
CA ILE A 455 7.05 8.38 -1.02
C ILE A 455 6.17 7.78 0.08
N TYR A 456 4.86 7.68 -0.17
CA TYR A 456 3.85 7.27 0.81
C TYR A 456 3.31 5.85 0.56
N SER A 457 4.11 4.96 -0.04
CA SER A 457 3.70 3.56 -0.27
C SER A 457 3.38 2.81 1.03
N PHE A 458 4.02 3.17 2.14
CA PHE A 458 3.72 2.66 3.48
C PHE A 458 2.32 3.06 4.00
N GLN A 459 1.66 4.05 3.38
CA GLN A 459 0.27 4.44 3.63
C GLN A 459 -0.68 3.96 2.52
N GLY A 460 -0.22 3.06 1.63
CA GLY A 460 -1.03 2.48 0.57
C GLY A 460 -1.05 3.26 -0.74
N ALA A 461 -0.27 4.35 -0.87
CA ALA A 461 -0.14 5.06 -2.14
C ALA A 461 0.49 4.16 -3.21
N ARG A 462 -0.07 4.21 -4.43
CA ARG A 462 0.44 3.47 -5.59
C ARG A 462 0.64 4.44 -6.76
N PRO A 463 1.88 4.77 -7.15
CA PRO A 463 2.14 5.76 -8.19
C PRO A 463 1.49 5.40 -9.53
N GLU A 464 1.44 4.11 -9.84
CA GLU A 464 0.80 3.55 -11.05
C GLU A 464 -0.67 3.96 -11.18
N GLU A 465 -1.38 4.15 -10.06
CA GLU A 465 -2.78 4.60 -10.06
C GLU A 465 -2.93 5.99 -10.68
N PHE A 466 -1.93 6.86 -10.59
CA PHE A 466 -2.01 8.20 -11.16
C PHE A 466 -2.15 8.15 -12.69
N ASP A 467 -1.34 7.35 -13.39
CA ASP A 467 -1.44 7.22 -14.84
C ASP A 467 -2.69 6.42 -15.25
N MET A 468 -2.98 5.31 -14.54
CA MET A 468 -4.17 4.48 -14.78
C MET A 468 -5.47 5.29 -14.67
N ASN A 469 -5.64 6.07 -13.59
CA ASN A 469 -6.81 6.94 -13.44
C ASN A 469 -6.81 8.06 -14.47
N GLY A 470 -5.65 8.59 -14.86
CA GLY A 470 -5.55 9.56 -15.94
C GLY A 470 -6.06 9.02 -17.28
N HIS A 471 -5.79 7.75 -17.58
CA HIS A 471 -6.30 7.07 -18.77
C HIS A 471 -7.82 6.82 -18.68
N ASP A 472 -8.33 6.33 -17.55
CA ASP A 472 -9.76 6.13 -17.32
C ASP A 472 -10.56 7.43 -17.46
N PHE A 473 -10.14 8.51 -16.78
CA PHE A 473 -10.80 9.81 -16.90
C PHE A 473 -10.70 10.38 -18.32
N SER A 474 -9.59 10.21 -19.03
CA SER A 474 -9.47 10.63 -20.43
C SER A 474 -10.51 9.91 -21.30
N ALA A 475 -10.69 8.61 -21.12
CA ALA A 475 -11.64 7.82 -21.89
C ALA A 475 -13.09 8.25 -21.60
N ARG A 476 -13.43 8.48 -20.33
CA ARG A 476 -14.77 8.97 -19.91
C ARG A 476 -15.07 10.37 -20.45
N VAL A 477 -14.10 11.29 -20.38
CA VAL A 477 -14.24 12.66 -20.88
C VAL A 477 -14.42 12.66 -22.40
N ALA A 478 -13.67 11.82 -23.11
CA ALA A 478 -13.81 11.65 -24.56
C ALA A 478 -15.16 11.04 -24.94
N ALA A 479 -15.66 10.05 -24.19
CA ALA A 479 -16.98 9.46 -24.39
C ALA A 479 -18.13 10.46 -24.19
N ALA A 480 -17.93 11.50 -23.39
CA ALA A 480 -18.85 12.62 -23.22
C ALA A 480 -18.64 13.76 -24.24
N GLU A 481 -17.84 13.55 -25.29
CA GLU A 481 -17.48 14.53 -26.33
C GLU A 481 -16.87 15.83 -25.76
N ARG A 482 -16.18 15.72 -24.62
CA ARG A 482 -15.50 16.85 -23.96
C ARG A 482 -13.99 16.78 -24.17
N ARG A 483 -13.34 17.92 -23.95
CA ARG A 483 -11.88 18.05 -24.12
C ARG A 483 -11.13 17.67 -22.83
N PHE A 484 -10.08 16.86 -23.00
CA PHE A 484 -9.16 16.43 -21.95
C PHE A 484 -7.74 16.85 -22.29
N GLU A 485 -7.03 17.44 -21.32
CA GLU A 485 -5.67 17.93 -21.51
C GLU A 485 -4.69 17.09 -20.68
N ARG A 486 -3.81 16.32 -21.32
CA ARG A 486 -2.60 15.79 -20.67
C ARG A 486 -1.46 16.81 -20.83
N VAL A 487 -0.94 17.31 -19.72
CA VAL A 487 0.10 18.36 -19.70
C VAL A 487 1.31 17.89 -18.88
N LYS A 488 2.52 18.03 -19.44
CA LYS A 488 3.78 17.75 -18.75
C LYS A 488 4.47 19.08 -18.40
N LEU A 489 4.64 19.40 -17.11
CA LEU A 489 5.38 20.57 -16.64
C LEU A 489 6.81 20.18 -16.26
N GLN A 490 7.74 20.36 -17.20
CA GLN A 490 9.12 19.87 -17.07
C GLN A 490 10.09 20.86 -16.41
N ARG A 491 9.77 22.16 -16.43
CA ARG A 491 10.72 23.21 -16.01
C ARG A 491 10.63 23.55 -14.53
N SER A 492 11.73 23.50 -13.80
CA SER A 492 11.83 23.86 -12.38
C SER A 492 12.06 25.36 -12.18
N PHE A 493 11.21 26.00 -11.38
CA PHE A 493 11.36 27.37 -10.90
C PHE A 493 12.21 27.47 -9.62
N ARG A 494 12.50 26.33 -8.98
CA ARG A 494 13.15 26.26 -7.66
C ARG A 494 14.67 26.14 -7.79
N SER A 495 15.13 25.18 -8.59
CA SER A 495 16.53 24.76 -8.66
C SER A 495 17.28 25.35 -9.86
N THR A 496 18.61 25.27 -9.82
CA THR A 496 19.52 25.66 -10.89
C THR A 496 19.93 24.46 -11.73
N GLY A 497 20.56 24.71 -12.89
CA GLY A 497 21.01 23.65 -13.80
C GLY A 497 21.94 22.65 -13.13
N ASP A 498 22.92 23.11 -12.34
CA ASP A 498 23.91 22.22 -11.72
C ASP A 498 23.28 21.19 -10.79
N VAL A 499 22.31 21.60 -9.97
CA VAL A 499 21.59 20.70 -9.04
C VAL A 499 20.71 19.72 -9.82
N LEU A 500 19.98 20.19 -10.83
CA LEU A 500 19.09 19.34 -11.63
C LEU A 500 19.89 18.30 -12.42
N SER A 501 20.98 18.71 -13.06
CA SER A 501 21.88 17.80 -13.79
C SER A 501 22.50 16.75 -12.87
N ALA A 502 22.87 17.11 -11.63
CA ALA A 502 23.38 16.13 -10.67
C ALA A 502 22.33 15.06 -10.32
N VAL A 503 21.06 15.46 -10.14
CA VAL A 503 19.95 14.52 -9.94
C VAL A 503 19.74 13.65 -11.17
N ASP A 504 19.73 14.24 -12.37
CA ASP A 504 19.58 13.49 -13.64
C ASP A 504 20.70 12.47 -13.84
N LEU A 505 21.94 12.79 -13.44
CA LEU A 505 23.07 11.87 -13.48
C LEU A 505 22.90 10.66 -12.56
N VAL A 506 22.32 10.84 -11.37
CA VAL A 506 22.04 9.72 -10.44
C VAL A 506 21.01 8.77 -11.05
N PHE A 507 19.94 9.32 -11.63
CA PHE A 507 18.85 8.54 -12.22
C PHE A 507 19.10 8.09 -13.67
N ALA A 508 20.25 8.42 -14.26
CA ALA A 508 20.68 7.87 -15.55
C ALA A 508 21.03 6.37 -15.45
N LEU A 509 21.38 5.87 -14.26
CA LEU A 509 21.63 4.46 -14.02
C LEU A 509 20.31 3.67 -14.00
N GLU A 510 20.18 2.66 -14.87
CA GLU A 510 18.94 1.89 -15.03
C GLU A 510 18.47 1.23 -13.72
N THR A 511 19.40 0.73 -12.91
CA THR A 511 19.11 0.12 -11.60
C THR A 511 18.45 1.10 -10.64
N VAL A 512 18.87 2.36 -10.65
CA VAL A 512 18.30 3.42 -9.80
C VAL A 512 16.99 3.93 -10.39
N ARG A 513 16.93 4.10 -11.72
CA ARG A 513 15.73 4.57 -12.44
C ARG A 513 14.51 3.66 -12.24
N LYS A 514 14.72 2.34 -12.22
CA LYS A 514 13.65 1.35 -11.97
C LYS A 514 12.95 1.53 -10.63
N GLY A 515 13.63 2.11 -9.63
CA GLY A 515 13.04 2.43 -8.34
C GLY A 515 12.24 3.74 -8.32
N LEU A 516 12.27 4.54 -9.40
CA LEU A 516 11.68 5.87 -9.47
C LEU A 516 10.48 5.96 -10.42
N THR A 517 10.54 5.27 -11.56
CA THR A 517 9.46 5.27 -12.56
C THR A 517 9.48 4.02 -13.42
N HIS A 518 8.31 3.60 -13.87
CA HIS A 518 8.13 2.56 -14.89
C HIS A 518 8.16 3.12 -16.33
N ASP A 519 8.20 4.44 -16.51
CA ASP A 519 8.26 5.09 -17.82
C ASP A 519 9.63 4.81 -18.49
N PRO A 520 9.67 4.30 -19.74
CA PRO A 520 10.91 4.11 -20.48
C PRO A 520 11.58 5.44 -20.88
N GLU A 521 10.90 6.58 -20.84
CA GLU A 521 11.49 7.89 -21.16
C GLU A 521 12.63 8.27 -20.20
N SER A 522 13.64 8.97 -20.73
CA SER A 522 14.74 9.51 -19.93
C SER A 522 14.23 10.63 -19.02
N ILE A 523 14.67 10.63 -17.76
CA ILE A 523 14.36 11.71 -16.82
C ILE A 523 15.20 12.93 -17.19
N GLU A 524 14.53 14.01 -17.60
CA GLU A 524 15.17 15.28 -17.92
C GLU A 524 14.53 16.41 -17.10
N HIS A 525 15.33 17.14 -16.34
CA HIS A 525 14.88 18.33 -15.60
C HIS A 525 15.46 19.61 -16.20
N LYS A 526 14.57 20.57 -16.51
CA LYS A 526 14.95 21.84 -17.16
C LYS A 526 14.88 23.01 -16.15
N PRO A 527 15.91 23.83 -15.95
CA PRO A 527 15.82 24.99 -15.06
C PRO A 527 15.14 26.19 -15.75
N ILE A 528 14.31 26.93 -15.02
CA ILE A 528 13.89 28.30 -15.39
C ILE A 528 15.02 29.30 -15.07
N ARG A 529 15.80 29.01 -14.02
CA ARG A 529 16.91 29.84 -13.54
C ARG A 529 18.17 29.64 -14.40
N VAL A 530 18.05 29.86 -15.70
CA VAL A 530 19.15 29.68 -16.67
C VAL A 530 20.33 30.58 -16.29
N GLY A 531 21.52 30.00 -16.20
CA GLY A 531 22.77 30.70 -15.85
C GLY A 531 22.92 31.06 -14.37
N ALA A 532 21.97 30.70 -13.50
CA ALA A 532 22.15 30.87 -12.06
C ALA A 532 23.08 29.77 -11.52
N PRO A 533 24.08 30.10 -10.68
CA PRO A 533 25.04 29.12 -10.18
C PRO A 533 24.38 28.16 -9.18
N GLY A 534 24.69 26.87 -9.27
CA GLY A 534 24.45 25.85 -8.26
C GLY A 534 25.73 25.21 -7.75
N TYR A 535 25.63 24.52 -6.62
CA TYR A 535 26.72 23.76 -6.01
C TYR A 535 26.16 22.45 -5.47
N VAL A 536 26.86 21.36 -5.73
CA VAL A 536 26.53 20.01 -5.27
C VAL A 536 27.79 19.42 -4.67
N GLU A 537 27.71 19.02 -3.40
CA GLU A 537 28.80 18.38 -2.68
C GLU A 537 28.33 17.01 -2.20
N LEU A 538 29.12 15.98 -2.49
CA LEU A 538 28.90 14.63 -2.01
C LEU A 538 29.72 14.45 -0.73
N TRP A 539 29.03 14.26 0.39
CA TRP A 539 29.67 13.98 1.67
C TRP A 539 29.93 12.46 1.78
N PRO A 540 31.14 12.05 2.22
CA PRO A 540 31.53 10.64 2.35
C PRO A 540 30.83 9.91 3.50
#